data_AF-A0AAW9GEF6-F1
#
_entry.id   AF-A0AAW9GEF6-F1
#
_cell.length_a   1.000
_cell.length_b   1.000
_cell.length_c   1.000
_cell.angle_alpha   90.00
_cell.angle_beta   90.00
_cell.angle_gamma   90.00
#
_symmetry.space_group_name_H-M   'P 1'
#
loop_
_entity.id
_entity.type
_entity.pdbx_description
1 polymer ?
#
loop_
_entity_poly.entity_id
_entity_poly.type
_entity_poly.pdbx_seq_one_letter_code
_entity_poly.pdbx_strand_id
1 'polypeptide(L)'
;MYEKWKTAFLTISTLFLTFSLVLHPQAALQASIRGLNIWWEVVFPSLLPFFIIAELLISIGVVKFIGVILEPLMRPLFRVPGIGGFVWAMGMASGFPAGAKLSARLRKSNLLTQIEAERLVSFTNSSNPLFIFGAVSIGFFNNPKLGIILAAAHYFSNFAVGLIMRFHGDNTAYKINTHTTKKRRFQNPFLILHETRLQEKRPIGKLLGDAIVSSIQTLLMIGGFIILFSVLNKMITVFHITAALSFIMQHILSFFQLSTDFSIPILSGIFEMTLGSQMISQINETPLLQQAMVTSFILAFSGLSIQAQVASILAETDIRFKPYFFARIIQSILAPIFTFVFWTPFYEKVSSFSPMPKDIPVFLSEHPSILHEIWTSFIHYGPIFTLFCLYLYVILLFLRTYKEKPRSL
;
A
#
# COMPACT_ATOMS: atom_id res chain seq x y z
N MET A 1 -32.86 10.34 -12.76
CA MET A 1 -32.06 10.38 -14.01
C MET A 1 -30.65 9.83 -13.81
N TYR A 2 -29.91 10.28 -12.80
CA TYR A 2 -28.55 9.81 -12.48
C TYR A 2 -28.43 8.28 -12.28
N GLU A 3 -29.34 7.67 -11.51
CA GLU A 3 -29.32 6.20 -11.32
C GLU A 3 -29.54 5.42 -12.62
N LYS A 4 -30.38 5.93 -13.54
CA LYS A 4 -30.59 5.31 -14.85
C LYS A 4 -29.31 5.31 -15.70
N TRP A 5 -28.55 6.40 -15.67
CA TRP A 5 -27.26 6.49 -16.36
C TRP A 5 -26.20 5.56 -15.78
N LYS A 6 -26.15 5.40 -14.45
CA LYS A 6 -25.27 4.41 -13.82
C LYS A 6 -25.60 3.00 -14.25
N THR A 7 -26.89 2.63 -14.18
CA THR A 7 -27.34 1.30 -14.61
C THR A 7 -26.99 1.07 -16.07
N ALA A 8 -27.28 2.03 -16.96
CA ALA A 8 -26.94 1.93 -18.37
C ALA A 8 -25.43 1.74 -18.58
N PHE A 9 -24.59 2.54 -17.92
CA PHE A 9 -23.13 2.42 -18.03
C PHE A 9 -22.62 1.05 -17.55
N LEU A 10 -23.10 0.56 -16.41
CA LEU A 10 -22.71 -0.75 -15.87
C LEU A 10 -23.17 -1.89 -16.80
N THR A 11 -24.40 -1.84 -17.30
CA THR A 11 -24.92 -2.81 -18.24
C THR A 11 -24.11 -2.83 -19.54
N ILE A 12 -23.84 -1.65 -20.13
CA ILE A 12 -23.05 -1.55 -21.36
C ILE A 12 -21.63 -2.07 -21.14
N SER A 13 -20.97 -1.68 -20.04
CA SER A 13 -19.60 -2.14 -19.72
C SER A 13 -19.55 -3.65 -19.52
N THR A 14 -20.57 -4.22 -18.87
CA THR A 14 -20.65 -5.67 -18.63
C THR A 14 -20.95 -6.43 -19.92
N LEU A 15 -21.86 -5.94 -20.75
CA LEU A 15 -22.16 -6.52 -22.06
C LEU A 15 -20.95 -6.46 -22.99
N PHE A 16 -20.23 -5.32 -23.01
CA PHE A 16 -18.97 -5.20 -23.74
C PHE A 16 -17.96 -6.23 -23.29
N LEU A 17 -17.74 -6.36 -21.97
CA LEU A 17 -16.80 -7.34 -21.44
C LEU A 17 -17.22 -8.77 -21.81
N THR A 18 -18.48 -9.15 -21.61
CA THR A 18 -19.01 -10.47 -21.97
C THR A 18 -18.83 -10.77 -23.46
N PHE A 19 -19.20 -9.84 -24.35
CA PHE A 19 -19.05 -10.02 -25.78
C PHE A 19 -17.57 -10.12 -26.20
N SER A 20 -16.71 -9.29 -25.61
CA SER A 20 -15.27 -9.31 -25.87
C SER A 20 -14.62 -10.64 -25.47
N LEU A 21 -15.06 -11.25 -24.37
CA LEU A 21 -14.61 -12.56 -23.91
C LEU A 21 -15.01 -13.69 -24.88
N VAL A 22 -16.22 -13.61 -25.43
CA VAL A 22 -16.73 -14.60 -26.40
C VAL A 22 -15.99 -14.47 -27.75
N LEU A 23 -15.72 -13.26 -28.21
CA LEU A 23 -15.03 -13.04 -29.48
C LEU A 23 -13.52 -13.32 -29.44
N HIS A 24 -12.86 -13.03 -28.31
CA HIS A 24 -11.40 -13.15 -28.18
C HIS A 24 -10.96 -13.97 -26.95
N PRO A 25 -11.40 -15.24 -26.83
CA PRO A 25 -11.18 -16.06 -25.63
C PRO A 25 -9.70 -16.33 -25.36
N GLN A 26 -8.88 -16.52 -26.41
CA GLN A 26 -7.43 -16.74 -26.26
C GLN A 26 -6.72 -15.52 -25.67
N ALA A 27 -7.05 -14.31 -26.16
CA ALA A 27 -6.47 -13.08 -25.66
C ALA A 27 -6.88 -12.81 -24.22
N ALA A 28 -8.14 -13.10 -23.87
CA ALA A 28 -8.65 -13.02 -22.51
C ALA A 28 -7.94 -14.00 -21.58
N LEU A 29 -7.80 -15.27 -21.97
CA LEU A 29 -7.11 -16.29 -21.18
C LEU A 29 -5.64 -15.94 -20.94
N GLN A 30 -4.93 -15.49 -21.97
CA GLN A 30 -3.54 -15.04 -21.81
C GLN A 30 -3.43 -13.84 -20.87
N ALA A 31 -4.38 -12.90 -20.95
CA ALA A 31 -4.43 -11.76 -20.05
C ALA A 31 -4.76 -12.15 -18.61
N SER A 32 -5.66 -13.11 -18.38
CA SER A 32 -5.96 -13.60 -17.05
C SER A 32 -4.80 -14.38 -16.44
N ILE A 33 -4.08 -15.20 -17.23
CA ILE A 33 -2.86 -15.90 -16.78
C ILE A 33 -1.78 -14.88 -16.39
N ARG A 34 -1.56 -13.84 -17.21
CA ARG A 34 -0.62 -12.77 -16.86
C ARG A 34 -1.02 -12.08 -15.55
N GLY A 35 -2.29 -11.71 -15.38
CA GLY A 35 -2.79 -11.10 -14.15
C GLY A 35 -2.64 -12.02 -12.92
N LEU A 36 -2.90 -13.32 -13.10
CA LEU A 36 -2.74 -14.33 -12.06
C LEU A 36 -1.27 -14.49 -11.64
N ASN A 37 -0.34 -14.54 -12.60
CA ASN A 37 1.09 -14.65 -12.32
C ASN A 37 1.60 -13.42 -11.56
N ILE A 38 1.23 -12.21 -12.00
CA ILE A 38 1.56 -10.96 -11.28
C ILE A 38 1.05 -11.03 -9.84
N TRP A 39 -0.19 -11.47 -9.65
CA TRP A 39 -0.76 -11.60 -8.31
C TRP A 39 -0.03 -12.65 -7.46
N TRP A 40 0.20 -13.84 -7.99
CA TRP A 40 0.77 -14.97 -7.24
C TRP A 40 2.26 -14.81 -6.95
N GLU A 41 3.05 -14.39 -7.94
CA GLU A 41 4.51 -14.34 -7.85
C GLU A 41 5.00 -13.06 -7.15
N VAL A 42 4.26 -11.95 -7.30
CA VAL A 42 4.71 -10.64 -6.81
C VAL A 42 3.84 -10.13 -5.67
N VAL A 43 2.53 -10.01 -5.87
CA VAL A 43 1.65 -9.28 -4.94
C VAL A 43 1.34 -10.09 -3.67
N PHE A 44 1.02 -11.38 -3.81
CA PHE A 44 0.64 -12.25 -2.70
C PHE A 44 1.76 -12.41 -1.66
N PRO A 45 3.00 -12.85 -2.03
CA PRO A 45 4.07 -13.04 -1.05
C PRO A 45 4.55 -11.72 -0.45
N SER A 46 4.49 -10.61 -1.20
CA SER A 46 4.95 -9.32 -0.70
C SER A 46 3.98 -8.66 0.28
N LEU A 47 2.67 -8.89 0.18
CA LEU A 47 1.68 -8.22 1.03
C LEU A 47 1.19 -9.05 2.22
N LEU A 48 1.18 -10.39 2.11
CA LEU A 48 0.62 -11.27 3.14
C LEU A 48 1.24 -11.06 4.52
N PRO A 49 2.58 -11.06 4.69
CA PRO A 49 3.19 -10.90 6.02
C PRO A 49 2.81 -9.55 6.65
N PHE A 50 2.79 -8.48 5.86
CA PHE A 50 2.45 -7.15 6.36
C PHE A 50 0.98 -7.04 6.79
N PHE A 51 0.05 -7.64 6.05
CA PHE A 51 -1.36 -7.64 6.43
C PHE A 51 -1.59 -8.42 7.72
N ILE A 52 -0.95 -9.59 7.89
CA ILE A 52 -1.06 -10.38 9.12
C ILE A 52 -0.53 -9.57 10.30
N ILE A 53 0.66 -8.98 10.17
CA ILE A 53 1.27 -8.18 11.24
C ILE A 53 0.39 -6.97 11.56
N ALA A 54 -0.12 -6.26 10.55
CA ALA A 54 -0.99 -5.10 10.78
C ALA A 54 -2.29 -5.46 11.52
N GLU A 55 -2.96 -6.56 11.13
CA GLU A 55 -4.17 -7.05 11.81
C GLU A 55 -3.89 -7.48 13.25
N LEU A 56 -2.75 -8.13 13.49
CA LEU A 56 -2.31 -8.50 14.83
C LEU A 56 -2.06 -7.26 15.69
N LEU A 57 -1.30 -6.29 15.19
CA LEU A 57 -0.98 -5.04 15.89
C LEU A 57 -2.24 -4.24 16.25
N ILE A 58 -3.23 -4.20 15.35
CA ILE A 58 -4.54 -3.59 15.62
C ILE A 58 -5.25 -4.38 16.72
N SER A 59 -5.31 -5.70 16.61
CA SER A 59 -6.06 -6.56 17.53
C SER A 59 -5.49 -6.56 18.95
N ILE A 60 -4.16 -6.49 19.11
CA ILE A 60 -3.52 -6.43 20.43
C ILE A 60 -3.52 -5.02 21.05
N GLY A 61 -3.97 -4.00 20.30
CA GLY A 61 -4.08 -2.63 20.80
C GLY A 61 -2.81 -1.77 20.69
N VAL A 62 -1.72 -2.28 20.07
CA VAL A 62 -0.48 -1.51 19.83
C VAL A 62 -0.75 -0.23 19.05
N VAL A 63 -1.74 -0.26 18.16
CA VAL A 63 -2.11 0.89 17.33
C VAL A 63 -2.62 2.07 18.15
N LYS A 64 -3.26 1.83 19.32
CA LYS A 64 -3.64 2.92 20.24
C LYS A 64 -2.43 3.56 20.90
N PHE A 65 -1.42 2.77 21.26
CA PHE A 65 -0.16 3.27 21.81
C PHE A 65 0.59 4.15 20.80
N ILE A 66 0.76 3.66 19.57
CA ILE A 66 1.32 4.45 18.45
C ILE A 66 0.49 5.72 18.25
N GLY A 67 -0.83 5.61 18.41
CA GLY A 67 -1.74 6.73 18.29
C GLY A 67 -1.45 7.86 19.27
N VAL A 68 -1.11 7.57 20.53
CA VAL A 68 -0.75 8.62 21.50
C VAL A 68 0.55 9.31 21.11
N ILE A 69 1.54 8.55 20.65
CA ILE A 69 2.85 9.08 20.23
C ILE A 69 2.72 9.98 19.00
N LEU A 70 1.88 9.60 18.03
CA LEU A 70 1.71 10.32 16.78
C LEU A 70 0.58 11.36 16.81
N GLU A 71 -0.16 11.50 17.90
CA GLU A 71 -1.20 12.54 18.07
C GLU A 71 -0.64 13.96 17.86
N PRO A 72 0.54 14.35 18.41
CA PRO A 72 1.12 15.68 18.20
C PRO A 72 1.51 15.96 16.76
N LEU A 73 1.63 14.94 15.90
CA LEU A 73 1.95 15.07 14.49
C LEU A 73 0.69 15.04 13.62
N MET A 74 -0.12 13.98 13.75
CA MET A 74 -1.26 13.72 12.87
C MET A 74 -2.41 14.72 13.09
N ARG A 75 -2.66 15.11 14.33
CA ARG A 75 -3.78 16.00 14.67
C ARG A 75 -3.59 17.42 14.12
N PRO A 76 -2.42 18.09 14.26
CA PRO A 76 -2.23 19.41 13.68
C PRO A 76 -2.07 19.36 12.15
N LEU A 77 -1.32 18.40 11.60
CA LEU A 77 -1.04 18.35 10.16
C LEU A 77 -2.26 17.93 9.33
N PHE A 78 -2.92 16.84 9.71
CA PHE A 78 -3.92 16.18 8.88
C PHE A 78 -5.34 16.25 9.47
N ARG A 79 -5.49 16.75 10.70
CA ARG A 79 -6.76 16.74 11.46
C ARG A 79 -7.39 15.35 11.54
N VAL A 80 -6.56 14.33 11.69
CA VAL A 80 -6.94 12.96 12.02
C VAL A 80 -6.34 12.59 13.38
N PRO A 81 -6.92 11.65 14.13
CA PRO A 81 -6.33 11.20 15.39
C PRO A 81 -4.99 10.52 15.13
N GLY A 82 -4.10 10.52 16.12
CA GLY A 82 -2.76 9.95 16.03
C GLY A 82 -2.74 8.48 15.67
N ILE A 83 -3.82 7.74 15.97
CA ILE A 83 -3.99 6.34 15.55
C ILE A 83 -3.91 6.17 14.02
N GLY A 84 -4.29 7.20 13.27
CA GLY A 84 -4.12 7.26 11.82
C GLY A 84 -2.65 7.28 11.39
N GLY A 85 -1.73 7.67 12.26
CA GLY A 85 -0.29 7.64 11.99
C GLY A 85 0.23 6.21 11.79
N PHE A 86 -0.33 5.22 12.49
CA PHE A 86 -0.06 3.81 12.20
C PHE A 86 -0.51 3.43 10.79
N VAL A 87 -1.72 3.83 10.40
CA VAL A 87 -2.25 3.55 9.06
C VAL A 87 -1.43 4.24 7.98
N TRP A 88 -0.91 5.44 8.25
CA TRP A 88 -0.04 6.16 7.34
C TRP A 88 1.30 5.46 7.14
N ALA A 89 1.96 5.04 8.23
CA ALA A 89 3.20 4.29 8.14
C ALA A 89 3.02 2.93 7.43
N MET A 90 1.97 2.17 7.79
CA MET A 90 1.67 0.89 7.14
C MET A 90 1.25 1.07 5.68
N GLY A 91 0.51 2.13 5.36
CA GLY A 91 0.14 2.49 4.01
C GLY A 91 1.34 2.81 3.12
N MET A 92 2.36 3.48 3.66
CA MET A 92 3.63 3.71 2.96
C MET A 92 4.43 2.40 2.79
N ALA A 93 4.54 1.59 3.85
CA ALA A 93 5.34 0.37 3.82
C ALA A 93 4.74 -0.74 2.94
N SER A 94 3.45 -1.00 3.09
CA SER A 94 2.75 -2.10 2.38
C SER A 94 2.18 -1.66 1.04
N GLY A 95 1.78 -0.39 0.93
CA GLY A 95 1.23 0.18 -0.27
C GLY A 95 -0.27 -0.03 -0.45
N PHE A 96 -0.73 -0.12 -1.69
CA PHE A 96 -2.15 -0.31 -2.00
C PHE A 96 -2.60 -1.77 -1.83
N PRO A 97 -3.86 -2.02 -1.45
CA PRO A 97 -4.85 -1.10 -0.89
C PRO A 97 -4.80 -1.08 0.66
N ALA A 98 -3.62 -1.27 1.26
CA ALA A 98 -3.44 -1.43 2.71
C ALA A 98 -4.00 -0.24 3.50
N GLY A 99 -3.70 0.99 3.05
CA GLY A 99 -4.19 2.21 3.68
C GLY A 99 -5.71 2.26 3.76
N ALA A 100 -6.41 1.88 2.68
CA ALA A 100 -7.86 1.78 2.65
C ALA A 100 -8.39 0.70 3.60
N LYS A 101 -7.80 -0.50 3.57
CA LYS A 101 -8.18 -1.61 4.47
C LYS A 101 -8.06 -1.20 5.94
N LEU A 102 -6.92 -0.67 6.34
CA LEU A 102 -6.67 -0.31 7.73
C LEU A 102 -7.53 0.89 8.16
N SER A 103 -7.76 1.87 7.27
CA SER A 103 -8.69 2.97 7.54
C SER A 103 -10.12 2.47 7.75
N ALA A 104 -10.59 1.57 6.88
CA ALA A 104 -11.90 0.93 7.00
C ALA A 104 -12.00 0.10 8.30
N ARG A 105 -10.94 -0.61 8.67
CA ARG A 105 -10.88 -1.38 9.92
C ARG A 105 -11.02 -0.47 11.14
N LEU A 106 -10.27 0.63 11.21
CA LEU A 106 -10.38 1.59 12.30
C LEU A 106 -11.76 2.27 12.34
N ARG A 107 -12.38 2.54 11.18
CA ARG A 107 -13.74 3.06 11.11
C ARG A 107 -14.76 2.07 11.67
N LYS A 108 -14.70 0.80 11.25
CA LYS A 108 -15.58 -0.29 11.78
C LYS A 108 -15.41 -0.49 13.28
N SER A 109 -14.23 -0.21 13.83
CA SER A 109 -13.96 -0.24 15.27
C SER A 109 -14.34 1.05 16.01
N ASN A 110 -15.02 2.01 15.36
CA ASN A 110 -15.40 3.31 15.93
C ASN A 110 -14.21 4.14 16.47
N LEU A 111 -13.00 3.90 15.94
CA LEU A 111 -11.78 4.65 16.31
C LEU A 111 -11.59 5.90 15.44
N LEU A 112 -12.30 5.98 14.32
CA LEU A 112 -12.34 7.14 13.42
C LEU A 112 -13.80 7.54 13.18
N THR A 113 -14.05 8.83 13.11
CA THR A 113 -15.26 9.35 12.48
C THR A 113 -15.22 9.12 10.97
N GLN A 114 -16.37 9.22 10.30
CA GLN A 114 -16.45 9.10 8.83
C GLN A 114 -15.51 10.10 8.14
N ILE A 115 -15.54 11.38 8.55
CA ILE A 115 -14.69 12.43 7.97
C ILE A 115 -13.20 12.18 8.25
N GLU A 116 -12.82 11.77 9.46
CA GLU A 116 -11.43 11.43 9.76
C GLU A 116 -10.94 10.25 8.93
N ALA A 117 -11.79 9.24 8.70
CA ALA A 117 -11.47 8.10 7.85
C ALA A 117 -11.35 8.50 6.37
N GLU A 118 -12.20 9.40 5.87
CA GLU A 118 -12.10 9.96 4.52
C GLU A 118 -10.83 10.78 4.30
N ARG A 119 -10.45 11.59 5.30
CA ARG A 119 -9.17 12.29 5.29
C ARG A 119 -8.03 11.29 5.29
N LEU A 120 -8.05 10.29 6.17
CA LEU A 120 -6.98 9.32 6.31
C LEU A 120 -6.78 8.50 5.03
N VAL A 121 -7.84 7.94 4.46
CA VAL A 121 -7.73 7.11 3.24
C VAL A 121 -7.16 7.89 2.05
N SER A 122 -7.36 9.21 2.02
CA SER A 122 -6.94 10.08 0.92
C SER A 122 -5.42 10.19 0.75
N PHE A 123 -4.63 9.95 1.80
CA PHE A 123 -3.17 10.06 1.78
C PHE A 123 -2.43 8.85 2.38
N THR A 124 -3.14 7.77 2.72
CA THR A 124 -2.51 6.53 3.25
C THR A 124 -2.43 5.42 2.22
N ASN A 125 -2.94 5.66 1.01
CA ASN A 125 -2.82 4.76 -0.12
C ASN A 125 -1.71 5.30 -1.02
N SER A 126 -0.59 4.60 -1.12
CA SER A 126 0.55 4.97 -1.97
C SER A 126 1.24 3.73 -2.51
N SER A 127 1.94 3.81 -3.63
CA SER A 127 2.89 2.79 -4.06
C SER A 127 3.93 2.55 -2.96
N ASN A 128 4.23 1.28 -2.67
CA ASN A 128 5.24 0.93 -1.69
C ASN A 128 6.67 1.06 -2.28
N PRO A 129 7.70 1.15 -1.42
CA PRO A 129 9.08 1.29 -1.90
C PRO A 129 9.53 0.12 -2.77
N LEU A 130 9.12 -1.11 -2.45
CA LEU A 130 9.50 -2.29 -3.23
C LEU A 130 9.03 -2.19 -4.69
N PHE A 131 7.83 -1.67 -4.93
CA PHE A 131 7.32 -1.44 -6.27
C PHE A 131 8.06 -0.31 -6.99
N ILE A 132 8.28 0.83 -6.31
CA ILE A 132 8.94 2.00 -6.93
C ILE A 132 10.41 1.68 -7.26
N PHE A 133 11.17 1.15 -6.30
CA PHE A 133 12.59 0.83 -6.49
C PHE A 133 12.79 -0.45 -7.29
N GLY A 134 12.11 -1.53 -6.92
CA GLY A 134 12.31 -2.85 -7.51
C GLY A 134 11.68 -2.98 -8.90
N ALA A 135 10.37 -2.86 -9.00
CA ALA A 135 9.67 -3.09 -10.28
C ALA A 135 9.90 -1.93 -11.27
N VAL A 136 9.64 -0.70 -10.85
CA VAL A 136 9.66 0.45 -11.78
C VAL A 136 11.10 0.88 -12.09
N SER A 137 11.85 1.30 -11.08
CA SER A 137 13.17 1.89 -11.29
C SER A 137 14.21 0.87 -11.79
N ILE A 138 14.36 -0.26 -11.11
CA ILE A 138 15.34 -1.30 -11.50
C ILE A 138 14.75 -2.16 -12.63
N GLY A 139 13.55 -2.71 -12.46
CA GLY A 139 12.97 -3.67 -13.40
C GLY A 139 12.59 -3.10 -14.76
N PHE A 140 11.95 -1.93 -14.81
CA PHE A 140 11.44 -1.36 -16.07
C PHE A 140 12.43 -0.38 -16.71
N PHE A 141 13.00 0.51 -15.90
CA PHE A 141 13.91 1.56 -16.37
C PHE A 141 15.39 1.16 -16.37
N ASN A 142 15.75 0.03 -15.76
CA ASN A 142 17.15 -0.39 -15.56
C ASN A 142 18.03 0.73 -14.94
N ASN A 143 17.43 1.58 -14.11
CA ASN A 143 18.08 2.75 -13.55
C ASN A 143 17.66 2.93 -12.08
N PRO A 144 18.45 2.39 -11.13
CA PRO A 144 18.17 2.49 -9.69
C PRO A 144 18.05 3.94 -9.16
N LYS A 145 18.71 4.90 -9.83
CA LYS A 145 18.72 6.31 -9.39
C LYS A 145 17.34 6.95 -9.51
N LEU A 146 16.55 6.54 -10.52
CA LEU A 146 15.18 7.03 -10.68
C LEU A 146 14.30 6.70 -9.48
N GLY A 147 14.55 5.60 -8.79
CA GLY A 147 13.78 5.17 -7.63
C GLY A 147 13.74 6.22 -6.53
N ILE A 148 14.85 6.92 -6.28
CA ILE A 148 14.92 7.98 -5.26
C ILE A 148 13.99 9.14 -5.61
N ILE A 149 14.01 9.57 -6.88
CA ILE A 149 13.22 10.72 -7.34
C ILE A 149 11.75 10.37 -7.38
N LEU A 150 11.41 9.21 -7.95
CA LEU A 150 10.04 8.73 -8.00
C LEU A 150 9.49 8.55 -6.59
N ALA A 151 10.24 7.95 -5.67
CA ALA A 151 9.82 7.79 -4.28
C ALA A 151 9.65 9.14 -3.57
N ALA A 152 10.62 10.06 -3.71
CA ALA A 152 10.53 11.39 -3.11
C ALA A 152 9.30 12.14 -3.64
N ALA A 153 9.15 12.24 -4.96
CA ALA A 153 8.00 12.92 -5.57
C ALA A 153 6.66 12.29 -5.16
N HIS A 154 6.61 10.95 -5.12
CA HIS A 154 5.40 10.21 -4.76
C HIS A 154 5.01 10.39 -3.30
N TYR A 155 5.95 10.29 -2.35
CA TYR A 155 5.62 10.46 -0.93
C TYR A 155 5.40 11.92 -0.54
N PHE A 156 6.14 12.87 -1.13
CA PHE A 156 5.91 14.30 -0.91
C PHE A 156 4.56 14.75 -1.49
N SER A 157 4.19 14.31 -2.69
CA SER A 157 2.85 14.58 -3.24
C SER A 157 1.75 13.99 -2.37
N ASN A 158 1.93 12.77 -1.88
CA ASN A 158 0.96 12.13 -0.98
C ASN A 158 0.83 12.89 0.35
N PHE A 159 1.95 13.36 0.93
CA PHE A 159 1.95 14.22 2.11
C PHE A 159 1.23 15.55 1.87
N ALA A 160 1.49 16.21 0.74
CA ALA A 160 0.83 17.45 0.34
C ALA A 160 -0.69 17.25 0.18
N VAL A 161 -1.12 16.13 -0.41
CA VAL A 161 -2.53 15.75 -0.48
C VAL A 161 -3.14 15.62 0.92
N GLY A 162 -2.43 15.01 1.87
CA GLY A 162 -2.87 14.96 3.26
C GLY A 162 -3.12 16.35 3.86
N LEU A 163 -2.22 17.32 3.61
CA LEU A 163 -2.36 18.70 4.06
C LEU A 163 -3.55 19.41 3.40
N ILE A 164 -3.82 19.15 2.12
CA ILE A 164 -4.98 19.71 1.41
C ILE A 164 -6.28 19.10 1.94
N MET A 165 -6.30 17.77 2.09
CA MET A 165 -7.48 17.02 2.55
C MET A 165 -7.79 17.28 4.03
N ARG A 166 -6.88 17.88 4.80
CA ARG A 166 -7.13 18.43 6.13
C ARG A 166 -8.40 19.31 6.19
N PHE A 167 -8.71 20.01 5.10
CA PHE A 167 -9.86 20.93 5.02
C PHE A 167 -11.15 20.26 4.52
N HIS A 168 -11.11 18.98 4.15
CA HIS A 168 -12.28 18.23 3.69
C HIS A 168 -13.26 17.94 4.84
N GLY A 169 -14.55 18.21 4.66
CA GLY A 169 -15.60 17.96 5.65
C GLY A 169 -15.69 19.01 6.76
N ASP A 170 -16.83 19.02 7.46
CA ASP A 170 -17.11 20.01 8.51
C ASP A 170 -16.19 19.81 9.75
N ASN A 171 -15.68 20.93 10.27
CA ASN A 171 -14.73 20.97 11.38
C ASN A 171 -15.41 21.03 12.76
N THR A 172 -16.74 21.03 12.82
CA THR A 172 -17.53 20.99 14.06
C THR A 172 -17.19 19.77 14.91
N ALA A 173 -17.16 18.57 14.33
CA ALA A 173 -16.75 17.33 15.01
C ALA A 173 -15.26 17.36 15.47
N TYR A 174 -14.38 18.03 14.71
CA TYR A 174 -12.97 18.22 15.07
C TYR A 174 -12.81 19.11 16.31
N LYS A 175 -13.60 20.20 16.42
CA LYS A 175 -13.58 21.10 17.60
C LYS A 175 -14.06 20.38 18.87
N ILE A 176 -15.07 19.52 18.77
CA ILE A 176 -15.61 18.79 19.93
C ILE A 176 -14.60 17.75 20.45
N ASN A 177 -13.97 16.98 19.56
CA ASN A 177 -12.99 15.95 19.95
C ASN A 177 -11.63 16.51 20.40
N THR A 178 -11.29 17.75 20.06
CA THR A 178 -10.05 18.40 20.54
C THR A 178 -10.11 18.82 22.01
N HIS A 179 -11.31 19.09 22.55
CA HIS A 179 -11.50 19.39 23.98
C HIS A 179 -11.38 18.15 24.87
N THR A 180 -11.86 16.99 24.42
CA THR A 180 -11.73 15.71 25.16
C THR A 180 -10.31 15.13 25.07
N THR A 181 -9.58 15.36 23.98
CA THR A 181 -8.21 14.87 23.79
C THR A 181 -7.14 15.68 24.53
N LYS A 182 -7.35 16.96 24.86
CA LYS A 182 -6.45 17.69 25.78
C LYS A 182 -6.31 17.00 27.14
N LYS A 183 -7.37 16.35 27.65
CA LYS A 183 -7.33 15.51 28.86
C LYS A 183 -6.57 14.19 28.67
N ARG A 184 -6.53 13.64 27.44
CA ARG A 184 -5.83 12.39 27.11
C ARG A 184 -4.37 12.56 26.71
N ARG A 185 -3.93 13.77 26.34
CA ARG A 185 -2.53 14.08 25.99
C ARG A 185 -1.53 13.78 27.12
N PHE A 186 -2.02 13.68 28.36
CA PHE A 186 -1.25 13.34 29.56
C PHE A 186 -1.52 11.92 30.09
N GLN A 187 -2.26 11.08 29.37
CA GLN A 187 -2.45 9.69 29.75
C GLN A 187 -1.23 8.87 29.32
N ASN A 188 -0.74 8.00 30.22
CA ASN A 188 0.40 7.14 29.94
C ASN A 188 0.04 6.14 28.82
N PRO A 189 0.74 6.15 27.65
CA PRO A 189 0.46 5.26 26.54
C PRO A 189 0.50 3.77 26.92
N PHE A 190 1.35 3.41 27.89
CA PHE A 190 1.47 2.03 28.38
C PHE A 190 0.23 1.57 29.17
N LEU A 191 -0.43 2.47 29.90
CA LEU A 191 -1.68 2.15 30.60
C LEU A 191 -2.81 1.86 29.61
N ILE A 192 -2.94 2.67 28.55
CA ILE A 192 -3.96 2.46 27.50
C ILE A 192 -3.75 1.13 26.77
N LEU A 193 -2.49 0.76 26.52
CA LEU A 193 -2.14 -0.53 25.93
C LEU A 193 -2.53 -1.69 26.85
N HIS A 194 -2.18 -1.59 28.14
CA HIS A 194 -2.52 -2.61 29.12
C HIS A 194 -4.03 -2.77 29.31
N GLU A 195 -4.78 -1.67 29.46
CA GLU A 195 -6.24 -1.68 29.57
C GLU A 195 -6.91 -2.28 28.32
N THR A 196 -6.42 -1.93 27.14
CA THR A 196 -6.93 -2.51 25.88
C THR A 196 -6.65 -4.02 25.82
N ARG A 197 -5.47 -4.44 26.28
CA ARG A 197 -5.12 -5.87 26.34
C ARG A 197 -6.00 -6.64 27.32
N LEU A 198 -6.33 -6.06 28.47
CA LEU A 198 -7.23 -6.66 29.46
C LEU A 198 -8.67 -6.80 28.94
N GLN A 199 -9.10 -5.92 28.05
CA GLN A 199 -10.41 -6.01 27.38
C GLN A 199 -10.44 -7.05 26.25
N GLU A 200 -9.28 -7.42 25.69
CA GLU A 200 -9.17 -8.44 24.64
C GLU A 200 -9.12 -9.85 25.26
N LYS A 201 -10.30 -10.48 25.35
CA LYS A 201 -10.50 -11.79 25.96
C LYS A 201 -10.19 -12.96 25.03
N ARG A 202 -9.99 -12.73 23.73
CA ARG A 202 -9.72 -13.82 22.79
C ARG A 202 -8.31 -14.40 23.00
N PRO A 203 -8.14 -15.72 22.87
CA PRO A 203 -6.82 -16.34 22.93
C PRO A 203 -5.96 -15.91 21.73
N ILE A 204 -4.64 -15.87 21.91
CA ILE A 204 -3.68 -15.43 20.87
C ILE A 204 -3.84 -16.23 19.58
N GLY A 205 -4.07 -17.55 19.68
CA GLY A 205 -4.31 -18.39 18.49
C GLY A 205 -5.53 -17.97 17.68
N LYS A 206 -6.60 -17.49 18.33
CA LYS A 206 -7.77 -16.95 17.64
C LYS A 206 -7.46 -15.62 16.96
N LEU A 207 -6.72 -14.73 17.62
CA LEU A 207 -6.27 -13.47 17.02
C LEU A 207 -5.42 -13.70 15.77
N LEU A 208 -4.49 -14.66 15.84
CA LEU A 208 -3.66 -15.06 14.70
C LEU A 208 -4.50 -15.65 13.57
N GLY A 209 -5.42 -16.56 13.87
CA GLY A 209 -6.33 -17.14 12.88
C GLY A 209 -7.19 -16.08 12.18
N ASP A 210 -7.78 -15.15 12.95
CA ASP A 210 -8.59 -14.06 12.41
C ASP A 210 -7.75 -13.12 11.51
N ALA A 211 -6.50 -12.83 11.92
CA ALA A 211 -5.58 -12.01 11.13
C ALA A 211 -5.19 -12.67 9.80
N ILE A 212 -4.91 -13.98 9.80
CA ILE A 212 -4.60 -14.74 8.59
C ILE A 212 -5.80 -14.75 7.64
N VAL A 213 -7.00 -15.09 8.13
CA VAL A 213 -8.22 -15.16 7.31
C VAL A 213 -8.53 -13.81 6.68
N SER A 214 -8.52 -12.73 7.46
CA SER A 214 -8.74 -11.37 6.94
C SER A 214 -7.71 -10.98 5.87
N SER A 215 -6.44 -11.35 6.07
CA SER A 215 -5.36 -11.05 5.14
C SER A 215 -5.55 -11.79 3.81
N ILE A 216 -5.85 -13.09 3.87
CA ILE A 216 -6.10 -13.92 2.68
C ILE A 216 -7.32 -13.41 1.90
N GLN A 217 -8.43 -13.09 2.58
CA GLN A 217 -9.62 -12.54 1.93
C GLN A 217 -9.32 -11.25 1.16
N THR A 218 -8.52 -10.36 1.77
CA THR A 218 -8.08 -9.12 1.11
C THR A 218 -7.22 -9.43 -0.11
N LEU A 219 -6.27 -10.37 0.00
CA LEU A 219 -5.40 -10.72 -1.11
C LEU A 219 -6.14 -11.38 -2.27
N LEU A 220 -7.12 -12.25 -1.98
CA LEU A 220 -7.97 -12.84 -3.01
C LEU A 220 -8.79 -11.77 -3.73
N MET A 221 -9.33 -10.80 -3.01
CA MET A 221 -10.02 -9.64 -3.61
C MET A 221 -9.07 -8.87 -4.55
N ILE A 222 -7.85 -8.55 -4.09
CA ILE A 222 -6.83 -7.88 -4.90
C ILE A 222 -6.50 -8.68 -6.16
N GLY A 223 -6.32 -10.00 -6.04
CA GLY A 223 -6.06 -10.89 -7.17
C GLY A 223 -7.19 -10.89 -8.21
N GLY A 224 -8.44 -10.93 -7.74
CA GLY A 224 -9.61 -10.82 -8.61
C GLY A 224 -9.63 -9.52 -9.42
N PHE A 225 -9.31 -8.38 -8.79
CA PHE A 225 -9.21 -7.09 -9.49
C PHE A 225 -8.05 -7.03 -10.48
N ILE A 226 -6.87 -7.55 -10.13
CA ILE A 226 -5.72 -7.58 -11.04
C ILE A 226 -6.06 -8.41 -12.29
N ILE A 227 -6.65 -9.59 -12.12
CA ILE A 227 -7.06 -10.46 -13.24
C ILE A 227 -8.11 -9.76 -14.10
N LEU A 228 -9.17 -9.21 -13.49
CA LEU A 228 -10.25 -8.52 -14.19
C LEU A 228 -9.72 -7.34 -15.03
N PHE A 229 -8.90 -6.47 -14.44
CA PHE A 229 -8.36 -5.31 -15.14
C PHE A 229 -7.30 -5.68 -16.19
N SER A 230 -6.57 -6.79 -15.99
CA SER A 230 -5.68 -7.32 -17.03
C SER A 230 -6.45 -7.75 -18.27
N VAL A 231 -7.58 -8.46 -18.08
CA VAL A 231 -8.49 -8.85 -19.16
C VAL A 231 -9.11 -7.61 -19.81
N LEU A 232 -9.66 -6.69 -19.01
CA LEU A 232 -10.27 -5.45 -19.49
C LEU A 232 -9.30 -4.66 -20.37
N ASN A 233 -8.07 -4.42 -19.91
CA ASN A 233 -7.06 -3.66 -20.64
C ASN A 233 -6.70 -4.37 -21.98
N LYS A 234 -6.60 -5.70 -21.96
CA LYS A 234 -6.37 -6.48 -23.19
C LYS A 234 -7.53 -6.34 -24.16
N MET A 235 -8.79 -6.38 -23.69
CA MET A 235 -9.96 -6.25 -24.56
C MET A 235 -10.04 -4.84 -25.15
N ILE A 236 -9.83 -3.78 -24.37
CA ILE A 236 -9.79 -2.40 -24.88
C ILE A 236 -8.75 -2.25 -26.01
N THR A 237 -7.60 -2.92 -25.87
CA THR A 237 -6.54 -2.92 -26.88
C THR A 237 -6.92 -3.69 -28.14
N VAL A 238 -7.49 -4.89 -28.00
CA VAL A 238 -7.88 -5.74 -29.15
C VAL A 238 -9.01 -5.10 -29.98
N PHE A 239 -9.93 -4.39 -29.33
CA PHE A 239 -11.03 -3.68 -30.01
C PHE A 239 -10.62 -2.30 -30.55
N HIS A 240 -9.32 -1.96 -30.55
CA HIS A 240 -8.78 -0.68 -31.03
C HIS A 240 -9.37 0.57 -30.36
N ILE A 241 -10.04 0.43 -29.21
CA ILE A 241 -10.58 1.54 -28.43
C ILE A 241 -9.43 2.44 -27.94
N THR A 242 -8.28 1.84 -27.61
CA THR A 242 -7.06 2.56 -27.23
C THR A 242 -6.59 3.51 -28.33
N ALA A 243 -6.72 3.14 -29.61
CA ALA A 243 -6.30 3.99 -30.72
C ALA A 243 -7.20 5.23 -30.87
N ALA A 244 -8.52 5.06 -30.71
CA ALA A 244 -9.46 6.18 -30.73
C ALA A 244 -9.22 7.16 -29.57
N LEU A 245 -9.02 6.64 -28.36
CA LEU A 245 -8.69 7.45 -27.18
C LEU A 245 -7.31 8.11 -27.29
N SER A 246 -6.36 7.46 -27.96
CA SER A 246 -5.01 7.98 -28.18
C SER A 246 -5.04 9.31 -28.92
N PHE A 247 -5.93 9.49 -29.90
CA PHE A 247 -6.05 10.76 -30.62
C PHE A 247 -6.32 11.94 -29.68
N ILE A 248 -7.27 11.78 -28.75
CA ILE A 248 -7.59 12.82 -27.75
C ILE A 248 -6.39 13.04 -26.83
N MET A 249 -5.75 11.95 -26.37
CA MET A 249 -4.61 12.04 -25.46
C MET A 249 -3.41 12.75 -26.11
N GLN A 250 -3.17 12.57 -27.41
CA GLN A 250 -2.11 13.26 -28.15
C GLN A 250 -2.30 14.78 -28.15
N HIS A 251 -3.54 15.27 -28.26
CA HIS A 251 -3.83 16.71 -28.17
C HIS A 251 -3.58 17.27 -26.77
N ILE A 252 -3.87 16.48 -25.73
CA ILE A 252 -3.57 16.86 -24.35
C ILE A 252 -2.04 16.91 -24.15
N LEU A 253 -1.31 15.91 -24.66
CA LEU A 253 0.15 15.83 -24.52
C LEU A 253 0.85 16.97 -25.26
N SER A 254 0.42 17.30 -26.48
CA SER A 254 1.01 18.40 -27.25
C SER A 254 0.77 19.75 -26.56
N PHE A 255 -0.38 19.95 -25.92
CA PHE A 255 -0.66 21.14 -25.11
C PHE A 255 0.35 21.30 -23.95
N PHE A 256 0.77 20.19 -23.32
CA PHE A 256 1.79 20.18 -22.26
C PHE A 256 3.23 20.04 -22.77
N GLN A 257 3.47 20.10 -24.09
CA GLN A 257 4.79 19.93 -24.71
C GLN A 257 5.47 18.58 -24.36
N LEU A 258 4.66 17.55 -24.12
CA LEU A 258 5.11 16.18 -23.89
C LEU A 258 5.07 15.39 -25.20
N SER A 259 5.94 14.39 -25.34
CA SER A 259 5.89 13.49 -26.50
C SER A 259 4.53 12.80 -26.62
N THR A 260 4.01 12.76 -27.85
CA THR A 260 2.77 12.06 -28.18
C THR A 260 2.87 10.54 -28.01
N ASP A 261 4.08 9.99 -27.93
CA ASP A 261 4.33 8.56 -27.72
C ASP A 261 3.86 8.07 -26.35
N PHE A 262 3.67 8.99 -25.39
CA PHE A 262 3.10 8.67 -24.09
C PHE A 262 1.59 8.39 -24.13
N SER A 263 0.89 8.61 -25.26
CA SER A 263 -0.57 8.50 -25.31
C SER A 263 -1.08 7.12 -24.94
N ILE A 264 -0.56 6.06 -25.58
CA ILE A 264 -0.94 4.68 -25.32
C ILE A 264 -0.49 4.23 -23.91
N PRO A 265 0.77 4.46 -23.48
CA PRO A 265 1.19 4.13 -22.11
C PRO A 265 0.37 4.81 -21.02
N ILE A 266 0.00 6.09 -21.17
CA ILE A 266 -0.86 6.80 -20.21
C ILE A 266 -2.24 6.17 -20.16
N LEU A 267 -2.84 5.90 -21.32
CA LEU A 267 -4.15 5.24 -21.38
C LEU A 267 -4.13 3.87 -20.71
N SER A 268 -3.11 3.05 -20.99
CA SER A 268 -2.91 1.77 -20.30
C SER A 268 -2.73 1.98 -18.79
N GLY A 269 -1.91 2.96 -18.39
CA GLY A 269 -1.65 3.33 -17.00
C GLY A 269 -2.87 3.80 -16.21
N ILE A 270 -3.80 4.48 -16.88
CA ILE A 270 -5.08 4.88 -16.28
C ILE A 270 -5.89 3.64 -15.90
N PHE A 271 -5.86 2.56 -16.68
CA PHE A 271 -6.53 1.31 -16.30
C PHE A 271 -5.71 0.50 -15.29
N GLU A 272 -4.43 0.31 -15.58
CA GLU A 272 -3.51 -0.50 -14.80
C GLU A 272 -2.10 0.13 -14.78
N MET A 273 -1.69 0.57 -13.60
CA MET A 273 -0.49 1.37 -13.35
C MET A 273 0.81 0.66 -13.75
N THR A 274 0.90 -0.66 -13.57
CA THR A 274 2.11 -1.45 -13.79
C THR A 274 2.48 -1.50 -15.27
N LEU A 275 1.53 -1.90 -16.12
CA LEU A 275 1.69 -1.97 -17.57
C LEU A 275 1.97 -0.57 -18.15
N GLY A 276 1.25 0.46 -17.70
CA GLY A 276 1.51 1.82 -18.14
C GLY A 276 2.95 2.28 -17.84
N SER A 277 3.43 2.00 -16.63
CA SER A 277 4.80 2.36 -16.21
C SER A 277 5.87 1.59 -17.00
N GLN A 278 5.63 0.30 -17.29
CA GLN A 278 6.52 -0.52 -18.11
C GLN A 278 6.56 -0.02 -19.57
N MET A 279 5.43 0.36 -20.15
CA MET A 279 5.39 0.87 -21.52
C MET A 279 6.11 2.21 -21.66
N ILE A 280 6.05 3.08 -20.65
CA ILE A 280 6.79 4.36 -20.65
C ILE A 280 8.30 4.13 -20.70
N SER A 281 8.82 3.18 -19.93
CA SER A 281 10.26 2.94 -19.84
C SER A 281 10.88 2.38 -21.12
N GLN A 282 10.03 1.88 -22.05
CA GLN A 282 10.45 1.31 -23.33
C GLN A 282 10.49 2.35 -24.46
N ILE A 283 10.12 3.60 -24.20
CA ILE A 283 10.18 4.68 -25.19
C ILE A 283 11.61 5.19 -25.28
N ASN A 284 12.28 4.99 -26.41
CA ASN A 284 13.71 5.33 -26.54
C ASN A 284 13.96 6.79 -26.94
N GLU A 285 13.04 7.42 -27.67
CA GLU A 285 13.26 8.75 -28.29
C GLU A 285 12.82 9.94 -27.43
N THR A 286 12.52 9.71 -26.15
CA THR A 286 12.04 10.77 -25.24
C THR A 286 13.00 11.04 -24.09
N PRO A 287 13.13 12.32 -23.65
CA PRO A 287 13.97 12.63 -22.50
C PRO A 287 13.53 11.89 -21.24
N LEU A 288 14.50 11.35 -20.49
CA LEU A 288 14.24 10.56 -19.29
C LEU A 288 13.43 11.33 -18.23
N LEU A 289 13.60 12.64 -18.14
CA LEU A 289 12.81 13.50 -17.27
C LEU A 289 11.31 13.42 -17.62
N GLN A 290 10.95 13.48 -18.91
CA GLN A 290 9.55 13.36 -19.31
C GLN A 290 9.00 11.99 -18.96
N GLN A 291 9.76 10.92 -19.22
CA GLN A 291 9.37 9.57 -18.82
C GLN A 291 9.12 9.47 -17.32
N ALA A 292 10.05 9.99 -16.50
CA ALA A 292 9.92 9.99 -15.04
C ALA A 292 8.70 10.80 -14.57
N MET A 293 8.43 11.96 -15.17
CA MET A 293 7.25 12.77 -14.85
C MET A 293 5.94 12.03 -15.17
N VAL A 294 5.84 11.39 -16.35
CA VAL A 294 4.65 10.64 -16.74
C VAL A 294 4.49 9.37 -15.89
N THR A 295 5.58 8.67 -15.58
CA THR A 295 5.53 7.53 -14.65
C THR A 295 5.05 7.98 -13.26
N SER A 296 5.56 9.11 -12.75
CA SER A 296 5.12 9.69 -11.48
C SER A 296 3.62 10.04 -11.46
N PHE A 297 3.09 10.56 -12.57
CA PHE A 297 1.65 10.78 -12.76
C PHE A 297 0.85 9.48 -12.58
N ILE A 298 1.25 8.40 -13.27
CA ILE A 298 0.56 7.12 -13.24
C ILE A 298 0.64 6.49 -11.85
N LEU A 299 1.82 6.53 -11.20
CA LEU A 299 2.02 6.02 -9.84
C LEU A 299 1.09 6.71 -8.83
N ALA A 300 0.98 8.03 -8.92
CA ALA A 300 0.14 8.83 -8.03
C ALA A 300 -1.36 8.65 -8.30
N PHE A 301 -1.77 8.47 -9.56
CA PHE A 301 -3.16 8.16 -9.92
C PHE A 301 -3.58 6.75 -9.49
N SER A 302 -2.63 5.82 -9.47
CA SER A 302 -2.78 4.42 -9.02
C SER A 302 -3.63 3.53 -9.93
N GLY A 303 -4.11 4.02 -11.07
CA GLY A 303 -4.93 3.26 -12.01
C GLY A 303 -6.33 2.89 -11.48
N LEU A 304 -7.26 2.65 -12.41
CA LEU A 304 -8.64 2.30 -12.08
C LEU A 304 -8.75 0.94 -11.37
N SER A 305 -7.81 0.01 -11.60
CA SER A 305 -7.78 -1.28 -10.90
C SER A 305 -7.64 -1.11 -9.38
N ILE A 306 -6.64 -0.36 -8.91
CA ILE A 306 -6.43 -0.12 -7.48
C ILE A 306 -7.55 0.75 -6.92
N GLN A 307 -8.03 1.74 -7.68
CA GLN A 307 -9.16 2.55 -7.24
C GLN A 307 -10.43 1.73 -7.04
N ALA A 308 -10.69 0.74 -7.89
CA ALA A 308 -11.80 -0.20 -7.72
C ALA A 308 -11.61 -1.11 -6.49
N GLN A 309 -10.38 -1.58 -6.23
CA GLN A 309 -10.03 -2.31 -4.99
C GLN A 309 -10.28 -1.47 -3.73
N VAL A 310 -9.89 -0.19 -3.76
CA VAL A 310 -10.16 0.72 -2.64
C VAL A 310 -11.67 0.95 -2.51
N ALA A 311 -12.39 1.18 -3.61
CA ALA A 311 -13.84 1.36 -3.59
C ALA A 311 -14.58 0.15 -2.98
N SER A 312 -14.18 -1.08 -3.32
CA SER A 312 -14.80 -2.29 -2.75
C SER A 312 -14.53 -2.44 -1.25
N ILE A 313 -13.33 -2.10 -0.79
CA ILE A 313 -12.99 -2.12 0.65
C ILE A 313 -13.80 -1.05 1.41
N LEU A 314 -13.91 0.16 0.85
CA LEU A 314 -14.66 1.25 1.49
C LEU A 314 -16.16 1.01 1.48
N ALA A 315 -16.70 0.28 0.49
CA ALA A 315 -18.12 -0.07 0.39
C ALA A 315 -18.63 -0.92 1.57
N GLU A 316 -17.75 -1.59 2.32
CA GLU A 316 -18.12 -2.27 3.56
C GLU A 316 -18.26 -1.33 4.77
N THR A 317 -18.16 -0.01 4.55
CA THR A 317 -18.23 1.04 5.57
C THR A 317 -19.08 2.21 5.05
N ASP A 318 -19.22 3.24 5.87
CA ASP A 318 -19.82 4.51 5.47
C ASP A 318 -18.79 5.51 4.88
N ILE A 319 -17.52 5.13 4.69
CA ILE A 319 -16.50 6.02 4.13
C ILE A 319 -16.84 6.30 2.66
N ARG A 320 -17.01 7.57 2.29
CA ARG A 320 -17.30 7.94 0.90
C ARG A 320 -16.05 7.77 0.05
N PHE A 321 -16.21 7.17 -1.14
CA PHE A 321 -15.12 7.00 -2.11
C PHE A 321 -14.73 8.31 -2.83
N LYS A 322 -15.69 9.21 -3.04
CA LYS A 322 -15.50 10.46 -3.81
C LYS A 322 -14.30 11.31 -3.32
N PRO A 323 -14.13 11.59 -2.00
CA PRO A 323 -12.97 12.34 -1.50
C PRO A 323 -11.63 11.66 -1.81
N TYR A 324 -11.57 10.33 -1.70
CA TYR A 324 -10.37 9.56 -2.07
C TYR A 324 -10.04 9.73 -3.56
N PHE A 325 -11.03 9.61 -4.44
CA PHE A 325 -10.83 9.77 -5.88
C PHE A 325 -10.27 11.16 -6.25
N PHE A 326 -10.83 12.23 -5.69
CA PHE A 326 -10.30 13.58 -5.91
C PHE A 326 -8.88 13.74 -5.37
N ALA A 327 -8.57 13.14 -4.21
CA ALA A 327 -7.23 13.17 -3.67
C ALA A 327 -6.20 12.49 -4.58
N ARG A 328 -6.58 11.40 -5.29
CA ARG A 328 -5.72 10.77 -6.30
C ARG A 328 -5.47 11.68 -7.50
N ILE A 329 -6.48 12.40 -7.98
CA ILE A 329 -6.32 13.40 -9.06
C ILE A 329 -5.37 14.52 -8.63
N ILE A 330 -5.53 15.02 -7.40
CA ILE A 330 -4.62 16.05 -6.88
C ILE A 330 -3.19 15.49 -6.81
N GLN A 331 -3.02 14.26 -6.30
CA GLN A 331 -1.69 13.65 -6.23
C GLN A 331 -1.08 13.47 -7.62
N SER A 332 -1.86 13.02 -8.61
CA SER A 332 -1.36 12.79 -9.98
C SER A 332 -0.92 14.07 -10.65
N ILE A 333 -1.46 15.23 -10.26
CA ILE A 333 -0.97 16.54 -10.74
C ILE A 333 0.29 16.96 -9.97
N LEU A 334 0.33 16.77 -8.65
CA LEU A 334 1.45 17.19 -7.81
C LEU A 334 2.72 16.35 -8.02
N ALA A 335 2.60 15.04 -8.25
CA ALA A 335 3.74 14.14 -8.34
C ALA A 335 4.69 14.45 -9.53
N PRO A 336 4.21 14.71 -10.75
CA PRO A 336 5.06 15.17 -11.86
C PRO A 336 5.74 16.51 -11.59
N ILE A 337 5.05 17.44 -10.93
CA ILE A 337 5.62 18.74 -10.53
C ILE A 337 6.77 18.53 -9.56
N PHE A 338 6.58 17.71 -8.51
CA PHE A 338 7.67 17.38 -7.59
C PHE A 338 8.79 16.60 -8.28
N THR A 339 8.49 15.74 -9.25
CA THR A 339 9.51 15.02 -10.04
C THR A 339 10.40 16.00 -10.80
N PHE A 340 9.81 17.00 -11.44
CA PHE A 340 10.54 18.07 -12.12
C PHE A 340 11.39 18.90 -11.14
N VAL A 341 10.81 19.34 -10.02
CA VAL A 341 11.52 20.13 -9.00
C VAL A 341 12.68 19.34 -8.36
N PHE A 342 12.50 18.03 -8.14
CA PHE A 342 13.50 17.16 -7.55
C PHE A 342 14.54 16.66 -8.55
N TRP A 343 14.34 16.87 -9.85
CA TRP A 343 15.22 16.39 -10.90
C TRP A 343 16.65 16.94 -10.77
N THR A 344 16.84 18.25 -10.81
CA THR A 344 18.19 18.84 -10.70
C THR A 344 18.88 18.54 -9.35
N PRO A 345 18.25 18.73 -8.18
CA PRO A 345 18.95 18.49 -6.91
C PRO A 345 19.27 17.01 -6.65
N PHE A 346 18.40 16.07 -7.05
CA PHE A 346 18.58 14.65 -6.72
C PHE A 346 19.03 13.78 -7.89
N TYR A 347 18.75 14.15 -9.13
CA TYR A 347 19.25 13.43 -10.30
C TYR A 347 20.60 13.97 -10.75
N GLU A 348 20.71 15.27 -11.03
CA GLU A 348 21.89 15.86 -11.67
C GLU A 348 23.01 16.18 -10.68
N LYS A 349 22.68 16.67 -9.48
CA LYS A 349 23.69 17.02 -8.46
C LYS A 349 24.12 15.85 -7.58
N VAL A 350 23.23 14.90 -7.27
CA VAL A 350 23.63 13.68 -6.55
C VAL A 350 24.31 12.68 -7.49
N SER A 351 24.15 12.81 -8.83
CA SER A 351 24.92 11.97 -9.76
C SER A 351 26.40 12.33 -9.88
N SER A 352 26.87 13.42 -9.26
CA SER A 352 28.31 13.62 -8.99
C SER A 352 28.81 12.80 -7.80
N PHE A 353 27.92 12.25 -6.97
CA PHE A 353 28.19 11.12 -6.09
C PHE A 353 27.91 9.84 -6.90
N SER A 354 28.79 9.54 -7.85
CA SER A 354 28.92 8.16 -8.31
C SER A 354 29.12 7.28 -7.08
N PRO A 355 28.36 6.18 -6.92
CA PRO A 355 28.74 5.19 -5.92
C PRO A 355 30.21 4.87 -6.18
N MET A 356 31.08 5.06 -5.19
CA MET A 356 32.43 4.56 -5.32
C MET A 356 32.31 3.04 -5.58
N PRO A 357 33.30 2.38 -6.20
CA PRO A 357 33.29 0.92 -6.37
C PRO A 357 33.12 0.11 -5.07
N LYS A 358 33.08 0.79 -3.91
CA LYS A 358 32.86 0.25 -2.56
C LYS A 358 31.45 0.51 -1.99
N ASP A 359 30.57 1.22 -2.69
CA ASP A 359 29.21 1.45 -2.23
C ASP A 359 28.33 0.24 -2.60
N ILE A 360 28.33 -0.73 -1.70
CA ILE A 360 27.55 -1.96 -1.83
C ILE A 360 26.10 -1.66 -1.40
N PRO A 361 25.08 -2.02 -2.19
CA PRO A 361 23.68 -1.91 -1.77
C PRO A 361 23.47 -2.62 -0.44
N VAL A 362 22.74 -2.01 0.51
CA VAL A 362 22.46 -2.60 1.83
C VAL A 362 21.76 -3.98 1.74
N PHE A 363 21.11 -4.27 0.60
CA PHE A 363 20.50 -5.57 0.32
C PHE A 363 21.48 -6.62 -0.23
N LEU A 364 22.71 -6.22 -0.61
CA LEU A 364 23.77 -7.06 -1.18
C LEU A 364 25.04 -7.05 -0.33
N SER A 365 25.04 -6.38 0.82
CA SER A 365 26.19 -6.41 1.74
C SER A 365 26.30 -7.78 2.40
N GLU A 366 27.01 -8.69 1.76
CA GLU A 366 27.66 -9.87 2.37
C GLU A 366 28.84 -9.45 3.26
N HIS A 367 28.74 -8.31 3.96
CA HIS A 367 29.62 -8.09 5.09
C HIS A 367 28.99 -8.84 6.27
N PRO A 368 29.74 -9.71 6.97
CA PRO A 368 29.26 -10.36 8.17
C PRO A 368 29.02 -9.26 9.21
N SER A 369 27.80 -8.74 9.23
CA SER A 369 27.36 -7.87 10.30
C SER A 369 27.39 -8.72 11.57
N ILE A 370 27.70 -8.11 12.71
CA ILE A 370 27.58 -8.75 14.03
C ILE A 370 26.20 -9.41 14.18
N LEU A 371 25.16 -8.85 13.54
CA LEU A 371 23.83 -9.44 13.47
C LEU A 371 23.76 -10.75 12.67
N HIS A 372 24.51 -10.88 11.59
CA HIS A 372 24.64 -12.14 10.85
C HIS A 372 25.38 -13.19 11.67
N GLU A 373 26.48 -12.85 12.33
CA GLU A 373 27.21 -13.77 13.23
C GLU A 373 26.37 -14.21 14.44
N ILE A 374 25.60 -13.27 15.02
CA ILE A 374 24.63 -13.58 16.07
C ILE A 374 23.54 -14.49 15.50
N TRP A 375 23.00 -14.20 14.32
CA TRP A 375 21.96 -15.00 13.67
C TRP A 375 22.44 -16.43 13.35
N THR A 376 23.64 -16.58 12.80
CA THR A 376 24.24 -17.89 12.54
C THR A 376 24.56 -18.64 13.83
N SER A 377 25.02 -17.94 14.87
CA SER A 377 25.20 -18.52 16.21
C SER A 377 23.88 -18.98 16.81
N PHE A 378 22.79 -18.23 16.64
CA PHE A 378 21.46 -18.63 17.07
C PHE A 378 20.95 -19.87 16.31
N ILE A 379 21.19 -19.96 15.00
CA ILE A 379 20.84 -21.15 14.21
C ILE A 379 21.64 -22.37 14.66
N HIS A 380 22.94 -22.20 14.95
CA HIS A 380 23.82 -23.31 15.30
C HIS A 380 23.63 -23.79 16.74
N TYR A 381 23.57 -22.88 17.71
CA TYR A 381 23.50 -23.22 19.14
C TYR A 381 22.06 -23.22 19.71
N GLY A 382 21.10 -22.56 19.04
CA GLY A 382 19.71 -22.48 19.48
C GLY A 382 19.03 -23.84 19.65
N PRO A 383 19.13 -24.78 18.69
CA PRO A 383 18.58 -26.13 18.84
C PRO A 383 19.19 -26.89 20.04
N ILE A 384 20.50 -26.77 20.25
CA ILE A 384 21.22 -27.42 21.36
C ILE A 384 20.76 -26.84 22.71
N PHE A 385 20.66 -25.51 22.80
CA PHE A 385 20.16 -24.83 24.00
C PHE A 385 18.70 -25.22 24.31
N THR A 386 17.86 -25.31 23.28
CA THR A 386 16.45 -25.72 23.42
C THR A 386 16.34 -27.16 23.91
N LEU A 387 17.15 -28.08 23.36
CA LEU A 387 17.23 -29.47 23.82
C LEU A 387 17.73 -29.57 25.27
N PHE A 388 18.73 -28.78 25.64
CA PHE A 388 19.22 -28.71 27.02
C PHE A 388 18.13 -28.25 27.98
N CYS A 389 17.41 -27.17 27.66
CA CYS A 389 16.30 -26.68 28.48
C CYS A 389 15.16 -27.69 28.59
N LEU A 390 14.82 -28.39 27.50
CA LEU A 390 13.82 -29.47 27.53
C LEU A 390 14.27 -30.63 28.43
N TYR A 391 15.53 -31.04 28.33
CA TYR A 391 16.08 -32.10 29.15
C TYR A 391 16.10 -31.71 30.64
N LEU A 392 16.52 -30.49 30.95
CA LEU A 392 16.48 -29.92 32.29
C LEU A 392 15.03 -29.87 32.82
N TYR A 393 14.09 -29.44 31.99
CA TYR A 393 12.66 -29.42 32.35
C TYR A 393 12.13 -30.81 32.67
N VAL A 394 12.46 -31.82 31.85
CA VAL A 394 12.06 -33.22 32.10
C VAL A 394 12.67 -33.74 33.40
N ILE A 395 13.95 -33.44 33.68
CA ILE A 395 14.59 -33.80 34.96
C ILE A 395 13.89 -33.12 36.13
N LEU A 396 13.62 -31.82 36.04
CA LEU A 396 12.94 -31.07 37.11
C LEU A 396 11.52 -31.60 37.33
N LEU A 397 10.81 -31.95 36.27
CA LEU A 397 9.51 -32.64 36.34
C LEU A 397 9.65 -33.97 37.06
N PHE A 398 10.60 -34.80 36.66
CA PHE A 398 10.82 -36.12 37.27
C PHE A 398 11.17 -36.00 38.75
N LEU A 399 12.05 -35.07 39.14
CA LEU A 399 12.41 -34.79 40.53
C LEU A 399 11.21 -34.29 41.35
N ARG A 400 10.33 -33.49 40.75
CA ARG A 400 9.10 -33.04 41.39
C ARG A 400 8.13 -34.21 41.61
N THR A 401 7.89 -35.04 40.60
CA THR A 401 7.00 -36.20 40.70
C THR A 401 7.55 -37.25 41.68
N TYR A 402 8.88 -37.37 41.81
CA TYR A 402 9.52 -38.25 42.79
C TYR A 402 9.39 -37.73 44.22
N LYS A 403 9.44 -36.41 44.43
CA LYS A 403 9.18 -35.77 45.75
C LYS A 403 7.70 -35.82 46.17
N GLU A 404 6.78 -35.86 45.22
CA GLU A 404 5.33 -35.93 45.47
C GLU A 404 4.82 -37.37 45.69
N LYS A 405 5.68 -38.40 45.64
CA LYS A 405 5.30 -39.75 46.12
C LYS A 405 5.10 -39.71 47.64
N PRO A 406 3.89 -40.02 48.16
CA PRO A 406 3.68 -40.11 49.60
C PRO A 406 4.55 -41.23 50.17
N ARG A 407 5.26 -40.96 51.28
CA ARG A 407 5.82 -42.01 52.13
C ARG A 407 4.64 -42.78 52.72
N SER A 408 4.22 -43.86 52.08
CA SER A 408 3.41 -44.89 52.73
C SER A 408 4.30 -45.64 53.71
N LEU A 409 3.88 -45.64 54.97
CA LEU A 409 4.30 -46.54 56.04
C LEU A 409 4.26 -48.00 55.60
#